data_AF-A0A6L7KM67-F1
#
_entry.id   AF-A0A6L7KM67-F1
#
_cell.length_a   1.000
_cell.length_b   1.000
_cell.length_c   1.000
_cell.angle_alpha   90.00
_cell.angle_beta   90.00
_cell.angle_gamma   90.00
#
_symmetry.space_group_name_H-M   'P 1'
#
loop_
_entity.id
_entity.type
_entity.pdbx_description
1 polymer ?
#
loop_
_entity_poly.entity_id
_entity_poly.type
_entity_poly.pdbx_seq_one_letter_code
_entity_poly.pdbx_strand_id
1 'polypeptide(L)'
;MTSAAHLSHSQLVVRRFMRHRLGIFGAVMTLLIYLVAAFVEFLAPHVPDTYRAKDVYAPPQGVHWILDGPDGRRFQPHVYSLRSTTDYNTGQRVFEEDPDRVIELGFLVRGDSYKFWGLVSANLHFIGPK
;
A
#
# COMPACT_ATOMS: atom_id res chain seq x y z
N MET A 1 -9.48 46.05 31.09
CA MET A 1 -10.28 44.81 30.96
C MET A 1 -10.21 44.37 29.52
N THR A 2 -9.73 43.15 29.31
CA THR A 2 -9.35 42.45 28.05
C THR A 2 -10.01 42.94 26.76
N SER A 3 -9.15 43.40 25.83
CA SER A 3 -9.47 43.72 24.44
C SER A 3 -10.24 42.58 23.76
N ALA A 4 -11.46 42.85 23.32
CA ALA A 4 -12.22 41.95 22.46
C ALA A 4 -11.47 41.82 21.13
N ALA A 5 -10.80 40.68 20.91
CA ALA A 5 -10.15 40.41 19.64
C ALA A 5 -11.21 40.29 18.53
N HIS A 6 -11.26 41.26 17.62
CA HIS A 6 -12.07 41.17 16.42
C HIS A 6 -11.51 40.05 15.54
N LEU A 7 -12.22 38.93 15.47
CA LEU A 7 -11.88 37.82 14.58
C LEU A 7 -12.04 38.24 13.12
N SER A 8 -11.11 37.83 12.26
CA SER A 8 -11.19 38.10 10.83
C SER A 8 -12.36 37.33 10.20
N HIS A 9 -12.85 37.80 9.04
CA HIS A 9 -13.98 37.17 8.36
C HIS A 9 -13.75 35.67 8.07
N SER A 10 -12.53 35.27 7.69
CA SER A 10 -12.18 33.87 7.44
C SER A 10 -12.22 33.00 8.69
N GLN A 11 -11.82 33.54 9.85
CA GLN A 11 -11.89 32.83 11.13
C GLN A 11 -13.34 32.54 11.54
N LEU A 12 -14.26 33.47 11.28
CA LEU A 12 -15.69 33.27 11.53
C LEU A 12 -16.28 32.18 10.63
N VAL A 13 -15.89 32.16 9.35
CA VAL A 13 -16.32 31.14 8.37
C VAL A 13 -15.82 29.76 8.79
N VAL A 14 -14.53 29.61 9.11
CA VAL A 14 -13.96 28.32 9.55
C VAL A 14 -14.63 27.84 10.83
N ARG A 15 -14.82 28.72 11.83
CA ARG A 15 -15.49 28.35 13.08
C ARG A 15 -16.92 27.88 12.87
N ARG A 16 -17.66 28.50 11.93
CA ARG A 16 -19.02 28.07 11.56
C ARG A 16 -19.00 26.74 10.81
N PHE A 17 -18.06 26.54 9.88
CA PHE A 17 -17.88 25.29 9.15
C PHE A 17 -17.56 24.12 10.08
N MET A 18 -16.67 24.32 11.05
CA MET A 18 -16.30 23.33 12.07
C MET A 18 -17.45 22.90 13.00
N ARG A 19 -18.62 23.55 12.95
CA ARG A 19 -19.82 23.07 13.66
C ARG A 19 -20.61 22.03 12.85
N HIS A 20 -20.39 21.96 11.54
CA HIS A 20 -21.12 21.07 10.65
C HIS A 20 -20.41 19.72 10.54
N ARG A 21 -20.88 18.72 11.31
CA ARG A 21 -20.27 17.38 11.38
C ARG A 21 -20.07 16.71 10.01
N LEU A 22 -21.08 16.80 9.14
CA LEU A 22 -20.99 16.26 7.78
C LEU A 22 -19.98 17.01 6.90
N GLY A 23 -19.84 18.32 7.10
CA GLY A 23 -18.89 19.15 6.36
C GLY A 23 -17.45 18.82 6.74
N ILE A 24 -17.20 18.65 8.05
CA ILE A 24 -15.92 18.19 8.56
C ILE A 24 -15.58 16.81 8.02
N PHE A 25 -16.54 15.87 8.04
CA PHE A 25 -16.32 14.53 7.50
C PHE A 25 -15.89 14.58 6.02
N GLY A 26 -16.58 15.35 5.19
CA GLY A 26 -16.21 15.53 3.79
C GLY A 26 -14.83 16.17 3.61
N ALA A 27 -14.49 17.18 4.42
CA ALA A 27 -13.17 17.80 4.39
C ALA A 27 -12.06 16.82 4.80
N VAL A 28 -12.28 16.03 5.85
CA VAL A 28 -11.35 14.99 6.31
C VAL A 28 -11.17 13.92 5.24
N MET A 29 -12.25 13.42 4.63
CA MET A 29 -12.17 12.42 3.57
C MET A 29 -11.39 12.95 2.36
N THR A 30 -11.66 14.19 1.95
CA THR A 30 -10.94 14.85 0.86
C THR A 30 -9.45 14.99 1.17
N LEU A 31 -9.11 15.40 2.39
CA LEU A 31 -7.73 15.49 2.86
C LEU A 31 -7.02 14.13 2.81
N LEU A 32 -7.68 13.06 3.26
CA LEU A 32 -7.11 11.71 3.22
C LEU A 32 -6.81 11.25 1.80
N ILE A 33 -7.70 11.52 0.84
CA ILE A 33 -7.47 11.19 -0.58
C ILE A 33 -6.24 11.94 -1.12
N TYR A 34 -6.11 13.24 -0.81
CA TYR A 34 -4.95 14.01 -1.23
C TYR A 34 -3.65 13.56 -0.55
N LEU A 35 -3.70 13.09 0.70
CA LEU A 35 -2.55 12.50 1.36
C LEU A 35 -2.12 11.20 0.68
N VAL A 36 -3.06 10.32 0.34
CA VAL A 36 -2.75 9.09 -0.42
C VAL A 36 -2.11 9.44 -1.78
N ALA A 37 -2.65 10.43 -2.49
CA ALA A 37 -2.09 10.88 -3.77
C ALA A 37 -0.68 11.49 -3.62
N ALA A 38 -0.43 12.26 -2.56
CA ALA A 38 0.86 12.90 -2.32
C ALA A 38 1.97 11.92 -1.90
N PHE A 39 1.59 10.77 -1.32
CA PHE A 39 2.52 9.73 -0.85
C PHE A 39 2.34 8.40 -1.62
N VAL A 40 1.85 8.47 -2.86
CA VAL A 40 1.50 7.28 -3.66
C VAL A 40 2.72 6.39 -3.91
N GLU A 41 3.90 6.97 -4.09
CA GLU A 41 5.12 6.24 -4.39
C GLU A 41 5.59 5.39 -3.20
N PHE A 42 5.32 5.84 -1.98
CA PHE A 42 5.58 5.08 -0.75
C PHE A 42 4.48 4.05 -0.45
N LEU A 43 3.22 4.38 -0.75
CA LEU A 43 2.09 3.48 -0.52
C LEU A 43 2.00 2.34 -1.54
N ALA A 44 2.43 2.58 -2.78
CA ALA A 44 2.45 1.56 -3.83
C ALA A 44 3.45 0.45 -3.49
N PRO A 45 3.09 -0.83 -3.65
CA PRO A 45 3.98 -1.96 -3.32
C PRO A 45 5.12 -2.18 -4.33
N HIS A 46 5.02 -1.58 -5.52
CA HIS A 46 6.03 -1.62 -6.58
C HIS A 46 5.89 -0.38 -7.48
N VAL A 47 6.95 -0.03 -8.21
CA VAL A 47 6.87 1.04 -9.20
C VAL A 47 6.21 0.55 -10.50
N PRO A 48 5.56 1.43 -11.29
CA PRO A 48 4.88 1.04 -12.54
C PRO A 48 5.82 0.41 -13.57
N ASP A 49 7.10 0.81 -13.53
CA ASP A 49 8.12 0.36 -14.47
C ASP A 49 8.74 -1.00 -14.08
N THR A 50 8.35 -1.57 -12.92
CA THR A 50 8.80 -2.89 -12.50
C THR A 50 8.13 -3.98 -13.33
N TYR A 51 8.82 -4.44 -14.35
CA TYR A 51 8.36 -5.54 -15.19
C TYR A 51 8.96 -6.88 -14.76
N ARG A 52 8.10 -7.87 -14.49
CA ARG A 52 8.49 -9.25 -14.18
C ARG A 52 7.91 -10.22 -15.21
N ALA A 53 8.72 -10.61 -16.20
CA ALA A 53 8.32 -11.49 -17.30
C ALA A 53 7.76 -12.86 -16.84
N LYS A 54 8.22 -13.33 -15.67
CA LYS A 54 7.78 -14.58 -15.04
C LYS A 54 6.36 -14.50 -14.45
N ASP A 55 5.89 -13.30 -14.12
CA ASP A 55 4.62 -13.07 -13.42
C ASP A 55 3.51 -12.60 -14.39
N VAL A 56 3.77 -12.62 -15.70
CA VAL A 56 2.79 -12.23 -16.72
C VAL A 56 1.64 -13.24 -16.74
N TYR A 57 0.41 -12.75 -16.55
CA TYR A 57 -0.80 -13.54 -16.35
C TYR A 57 -0.85 -14.35 -15.04
N ALA A 58 0.01 -14.02 -14.07
CA ALA A 58 -0.11 -14.61 -12.74
C ALA A 58 -1.49 -14.26 -12.14
N PRO A 59 -2.18 -15.22 -11.52
CA PRO A 59 -3.44 -14.95 -10.83
C PRO A 59 -3.21 -14.04 -9.62
N PRO A 60 -4.24 -13.30 -9.17
CA PRO A 60 -4.18 -12.57 -7.90
C PRO A 60 -3.85 -13.54 -6.75
N GLN A 61 -2.80 -13.22 -5.98
CA GLN A 61 -2.39 -14.02 -4.83
C GLN A 61 -3.06 -13.55 -3.54
N GLY A 62 -3.58 -14.49 -2.75
CA GLY A 62 -4.10 -14.22 -1.42
C GLY A 62 -2.99 -14.03 -0.40
N VAL A 63 -3.23 -13.18 0.62
CA VAL A 63 -2.34 -13.05 1.78
C VAL A 63 -2.75 -14.04 2.86
N HIS A 64 -1.79 -14.82 3.34
CA HIS A 64 -1.94 -15.71 4.49
C HIS A 64 -1.40 -15.02 5.74
N TRP A 65 -2.10 -15.18 6.87
CA TRP A 65 -1.78 -14.46 8.11
C TRP A 65 -1.05 -15.31 9.14
N ILE A 66 -1.19 -16.64 9.05
CA ILE A 66 -0.69 -17.59 10.04
C ILE A 66 0.12 -18.64 9.30
N LEU A 67 1.35 -18.85 9.73
CA LEU A 67 2.22 -19.92 9.22
C LEU A 67 2.32 -21.03 10.26
N ASP A 68 2.10 -22.27 9.84
CA ASP A 68 2.33 -23.47 10.64
C ASP A 68 3.81 -23.87 10.53
N GLY A 69 4.47 -24.10 11.67
CA GLY A 69 5.85 -24.55 11.73
C GLY A 69 6.10 -25.58 12.83
N PRO A 70 7.35 -26.06 12.97
CA PRO A 70 7.72 -27.07 13.96
C PRO A 70 7.38 -26.66 15.40
N ASP A 71 7.48 -25.36 15.69
CA ASP A 71 7.23 -24.77 17.01
C ASP A 71 5.77 -24.33 17.21
N GLY A 72 4.87 -24.66 16.26
CA GLY A 72 3.46 -24.31 16.28
C GLY A 72 3.08 -23.20 15.29
N ARG A 73 1.92 -22.57 15.53
CA ARG A 73 1.38 -21.50 14.67
C ARG A 73 1.96 -20.15 15.05
N ARG A 74 2.48 -19.40 14.08
CA ARG A 74 2.95 -18.03 14.28
C ARG A 74 2.21 -17.04 13.40
N PHE A 75 1.91 -15.87 13.96
CA PHE A 75 1.35 -14.76 13.18
C PHE A 75 2.44 -14.16 12.29
N GLN A 76 2.31 -14.40 11.00
CA GLN A 76 3.26 -13.98 9.99
C GLN A 76 2.49 -13.77 8.67
N PRO A 77 2.24 -12.51 8.27
CA PRO A 77 1.74 -12.21 6.93
C PRO A 77 2.70 -12.73 5.87
N HIS A 78 2.21 -13.54 4.93
CA HIS A 78 3.01 -14.12 3.87
C HIS A 78 2.19 -14.47 2.64
N VAL A 79 2.88 -14.73 1.53
CA VAL A 79 2.32 -15.33 0.31
C VAL A 79 3.19 -16.53 -0.08
N TYR A 80 2.60 -17.54 -0.69
CA TYR A 80 3.37 -18.63 -1.30
C TYR A 80 3.93 -18.19 -2.65
N SER A 81 5.14 -18.62 -2.98
CA SER A 81 5.68 -18.33 -4.30
C SER A 81 4.89 -19.06 -5.39
N LEU A 82 4.67 -18.43 -6.53
CA LEU A 82 4.08 -19.11 -7.68
C LEU A 82 5.18 -19.75 -8.52
N ARG A 83 5.04 -21.05 -8.80
CA ARG A 83 5.80 -21.76 -9.79
C ARG A 83 5.06 -21.66 -11.12
N SER A 84 5.74 -21.08 -12.11
CA SER A 84 5.22 -20.96 -13.46
C SER A 84 5.79 -22.08 -14.34
N THR A 85 4.93 -22.90 -14.91
CA THR A 85 5.28 -23.94 -15.87
C THR A 85 4.56 -23.68 -17.20
N THR A 86 5.16 -24.10 -18.30
CA THR A 86 4.50 -24.01 -19.62
C THR A 86 4.04 -25.40 -20.00
N ASP A 87 2.75 -25.57 -20.24
CA ASP A 87 2.22 -26.80 -20.81
C ASP A 87 2.56 -26.83 -22.30
N TYR A 88 3.44 -27.76 -22.69
CA TYR A 88 3.91 -27.89 -24.07
C TYR A 88 2.83 -28.33 -25.06
N ASN A 89 1.71 -28.90 -24.59
CA ASN A 89 0.62 -29.32 -25.47
C ASN A 89 -0.28 -28.13 -25.86
N THR A 90 -0.51 -27.20 -24.93
CA THR A 90 -1.43 -26.07 -25.12
C THR A 90 -0.71 -24.73 -25.30
N GLY A 91 0.58 -24.66 -24.97
CA GLY A 91 1.37 -23.43 -24.88
C GLY A 91 0.96 -22.53 -23.71
N GLN A 92 0.02 -22.96 -22.86
CA GLN A 92 -0.49 -22.15 -21.77
C GLN A 92 0.48 -22.16 -20.58
N ARG A 93 0.52 -21.03 -19.88
CA ARG A 93 1.29 -20.89 -18.64
C ARG A 93 0.41 -21.28 -17.47
N VAL A 94 0.81 -22.34 -16.77
CA VAL A 94 0.16 -22.83 -15.56
C VAL A 94 0.91 -22.26 -14.36
N PHE A 95 0.16 -21.73 -13.40
CA PHE A 95 0.69 -21.19 -12.15
C PHE A 95 0.20 -22.06 -11.00
N GLU A 96 1.14 -22.65 -10.27
CA GLU A 96 0.86 -23.42 -9.07
C GLU A 96 1.57 -22.78 -7.89
N GLU A 97 0.90 -22.73 -6.74
CA GLU A 97 1.54 -22.31 -5.50
C GLU A 97 2.58 -23.35 -5.09
N ASP A 98 3.73 -22.87 -4.61
CA ASP A 98 4.82 -23.68 -4.07
C ASP A 98 4.88 -23.44 -2.55
N PRO A 99 4.25 -24.32 -1.73
CA PRO A 99 4.16 -24.15 -0.29
C PRO A 99 5.52 -24.18 0.42
N ASP A 100 6.54 -24.75 -0.22
CA ASP A 100 7.90 -24.84 0.33
C ASP A 100 8.62 -23.49 0.31
N ARG A 101 8.11 -22.53 -0.48
CA ARG A 101 8.70 -21.20 -0.64
C ARG A 101 7.73 -20.13 -0.16
N VAL A 102 7.87 -19.80 1.13
CA VAL A 102 7.14 -18.73 1.79
C VAL A 102 7.83 -17.39 1.55
N ILE A 103 7.08 -16.40 1.04
CA ILE A 103 7.53 -15.01 0.89
C ILE A 103 6.89 -14.20 2.02
N GLU A 104 7.70 -13.73 2.95
CA GLU A 104 7.20 -12.94 4.08
C GLU A 104 6.79 -11.54 3.63
N LEU A 105 5.64 -11.08 4.11
CA LEU A 105 5.20 -9.71 3.95
C LEU A 105 5.54 -8.90 5.20
N GLY A 106 5.99 -7.67 4.97
CA GLY A 106 6.35 -6.73 6.02
C GLY A 106 5.80 -5.34 5.76
N PHE A 107 5.83 -4.53 6.80
CA PHE A 107 5.62 -3.09 6.70
C PHE A 107 6.97 -2.37 6.62
N LEU A 108 7.01 -1.19 5.97
CA LEU A 108 8.23 -0.37 5.84
C LEU A 108 9.41 -1.15 5.25
N VAL A 109 9.14 -1.92 4.19
CA VAL A 109 10.14 -2.75 3.51
C VAL A 109 10.93 -1.94 2.50
N ARG A 110 12.14 -2.39 2.18
CA ARG A 110 12.94 -1.80 1.10
C ARG A 110 12.67 -2.57 -0.19
N GLY A 111 12.20 -1.86 -1.21
CA GLY A 111 11.81 -2.43 -2.49
C GLY A 111 12.44 -1.68 -3.65
N ASP A 112 11.67 -1.56 -4.73
CA ASP A 112 12.09 -0.87 -5.94
C ASP A 112 12.39 0.62 -5.66
N SER A 113 13.40 1.19 -6.32
CA SER A 113 13.67 2.61 -6.13
C SER A 113 12.67 3.47 -6.88
N TYR A 114 12.21 4.54 -6.23
CA TYR A 114 11.33 5.56 -6.80
C TYR A 114 11.84 6.96 -6.48
N LYS A 115 11.28 7.97 -7.15
CA LYS A 115 11.55 9.38 -6.89
C LYS A 115 10.29 10.06 -6.37
N PHE A 116 10.29 10.46 -5.09
CA PHE A 116 9.22 11.30 -4.54
C PHE A 116 9.12 12.60 -5.32
N TRP A 117 7.97 12.82 -5.94
CA TRP A 117 7.66 14.00 -6.75
C TRP A 117 8.73 14.30 -7.83
N GLY A 118 9.49 13.28 -8.25
CA GLY A 118 10.62 13.43 -9.17
C GLY A 118 11.90 14.04 -8.58
N LEU A 119 11.93 14.39 -7.29
CA LEU A 119 13.02 15.16 -6.66
C LEU A 119 13.92 14.31 -5.74
N VAL A 120 13.32 13.52 -4.84
CA VAL A 120 14.06 12.79 -3.80
C VAL A 120 14.00 11.29 -4.07
N SER A 121 15.15 10.64 -4.22
CA SER A 121 15.21 9.18 -4.40
C SER A 121 14.96 8.47 -3.08
N ALA A 122 14.07 7.49 -3.09
CA ALA A 122 13.75 6.63 -1.97
C ALA A 122 13.49 5.19 -2.47
N ASN A 123 13.37 4.25 -1.55
CA ASN A 123 13.11 2.84 -1.84
C ASN A 123 12.32 2.17 -0.70
N LEU A 124 11.76 2.96 0.21
CA LEU A 124 10.97 2.47 1.32
C LEU A 124 9.51 2.37 0.88
N HIS A 125 8.88 1.22 1.07
CA HIS A 125 7.47 1.00 0.76
C HIS A 125 6.70 0.68 2.02
N PHE A 126 5.44 1.13 2.09
CA PHE A 126 4.59 0.92 3.26
C PHE A 126 4.36 -0.57 3.52
N ILE A 127 4.15 -1.37 2.47
CA ILE A 127 3.93 -2.82 2.54
C ILE A 127 4.55 -3.51 1.33
N GLY A 128 5.09 -4.71 1.54
CA GLY A 128 5.63 -5.52 0.46
C GLY A 128 6.38 -6.76 0.98
N PRO A 129 6.98 -7.54 0.07
CA PRO A 129 7.86 -8.64 0.45
C PRO A 129 9.11 -8.11 1.17
N LYS A 130 9.53 -8.82 2.23
CA LYS A 130 10.76 -8.51 2.99
C LYS A 130 12.04 -8.91 2.27
#